data_AF-A0A2V9B8V4-F1
#
_entry.id   AF-A0A2V9B8V4-F1
#
_cell.length_a   1.000
_cell.length_b   1.000
_cell.length_c   1.000
_cell.angle_alpha   90.00
_cell.angle_beta   90.00
_cell.angle_gamma   90.00
#
_symmetry.space_group_name_H-M   'P 1'
#
loop_
_entity.id
_entity.type
_entity.pdbx_description
1 polymer ?
#
loop_
_entity_poly.entity_id
_entity_poly.type
_entity_poly.pdbx_seq_one_letter_code
_entity_poly.pdbx_strand_id
1 'polypeptide(L)' 'MKEKTSITLSPEVLAEVDHLAGSKLSRSTFIERVLRSYFRERSRRKAHARDLQRINAAADQLNSEAAEVLAYQATEE' A
#
# COMPACT_ATOMS: atom_id res chain seq x y z
N MET A 1 -16.35 14.06 -14.89
CA MET A 1 -16.30 13.79 -16.36
C MET A 1 -14.96 13.13 -16.68
N LYS A 2 -14.84 12.37 -17.77
CA LYS A 2 -13.56 11.80 -18.22
C LYS A 2 -12.97 12.67 -19.32
N GLU A 3 -11.67 12.90 -19.30
CA GLU A 3 -10.93 13.59 -20.36
C GLU A 3 -10.26 12.58 -21.28
N LYS A 4 -10.23 12.87 -22.59
CA LYS A 4 -9.50 12.04 -23.55
C LYS A 4 -8.04 12.44 -23.52
N THR A 5 -7.17 11.46 -23.31
CA THR A 5 -5.72 11.65 -23.30
C THR A 5 -5.08 10.62 -24.22
N SER A 6 -4.19 11.08 -25.10
CA SER A 6 -3.36 10.20 -25.92
C SER A 6 -2.05 9.96 -25.19
N ILE A 7 -1.68 8.68 -25.05
CA ILE A 7 -0.43 8.26 -24.42
C ILE A 7 0.29 7.30 -25.36
N THR A 8 1.62 7.35 -25.36
CA THR A 8 2.44 6.39 -26.09
C THR A 8 2.74 5.22 -25.17
N LEU A 9 2.50 4.00 -25.63
CA LEU A 9 2.79 2.75 -24.92
C LEU A 9 3.60 1.85 -25.83
N SER A 10 4.45 0.98 -25.26
CA SER A 10 5.13 -0.03 -26.05
C SER A 10 4.12 -1.02 -26.65
N PRO A 11 4.41 -1.63 -27.80
CA PRO A 11 3.53 -2.62 -28.42
C PRO A 11 3.20 -3.79 -27.47
N GLU A 12 4.19 -4.21 -26.69
CA GLU A 12 4.08 -5.30 -25.70
C GLU A 12 3.05 -4.95 -24.61
N VAL A 13 3.12 -3.74 -24.05
CA VAL A 13 2.18 -3.28 -23.03
C VAL A 13 0.78 -3.13 -23.62
N LEU A 14 0.65 -2.65 -24.86
CA LEU A 14 -0.64 -2.52 -25.52
C LEU A 14 -1.29 -3.90 -25.75
N ALA A 15 -0.50 -4.89 -26.18
CA ALA A 15 -0.97 -6.26 -26.37
C ALA A 15 -1.44 -6.89 -25.05
N GLU A 16 -0.72 -6.67 -23.96
CA GLU A 16 -1.13 -7.17 -22.64
C GLU A 16 -2.40 -6.49 -22.13
N VAL A 17 -2.54 -5.18 -22.37
CA VAL A 17 -3.78 -4.44 -22.07
C VAL A 17 -4.95 -5.02 -22.86
N ASP A 18 -4.76 -5.36 -24.13
CA ASP A 18 -5.80 -6.01 -24.95
C ASP A 18 -6.17 -7.38 -24.42
N HIS A 19 -5.18 -8.19 -24.07
CA HIS A 19 -5.37 -9.52 -23.54
C HIS A 19 -6.20 -9.48 -22.23
N LEU A 20 -5.81 -8.61 -21.29
CA LEU A 20 -6.44 -8.51 -19.98
C LEU A 20 -7.79 -7.77 -19.99
N ALA A 21 -7.97 -6.78 -20.86
CA ALA A 21 -9.27 -6.12 -21.03
C ALA A 21 -10.30 -7.07 -21.67
N GLY A 22 -9.84 -7.96 -22.55
CA GLY A 22 -10.66 -8.90 -23.29
C GLY A 22 -11.75 -8.20 -24.12
N SER A 23 -12.83 -8.91 -24.42
CA SER A 23 -13.95 -8.38 -25.23
C SER A 23 -14.93 -7.50 -24.44
N LYS A 24 -14.78 -7.41 -23.12
CA LYS A 24 -15.78 -6.83 -22.22
C LYS A 24 -15.46 -5.41 -21.76
N LEU A 25 -14.19 -5.00 -21.81
CA LEU A 25 -13.75 -3.69 -21.32
C LEU A 25 -13.00 -2.95 -22.42
N SER A 26 -13.27 -1.65 -22.56
CA SER A 26 -12.41 -0.80 -23.39
C SER A 26 -11.02 -0.68 -22.75
N ARG A 27 -9.97 -0.54 -23.56
CA ARG A 27 -8.60 -0.24 -23.09
C ARG A 27 -8.59 0.92 -22.09
N SER A 28 -9.32 2.00 -22.39
CA SER A 28 -9.43 3.18 -21.53
C SER A 28 -10.07 2.88 -20.17
N THR A 29 -11.06 1.97 -20.12
CA THR A 29 -11.71 1.56 -18.86
C THR A 29 -10.78 0.67 -18.03
N PHE A 30 -10.07 -0.25 -18.70
CA PHE A 30 -9.09 -1.11 -18.04
C PHE A 30 -7.94 -0.28 -17.45
N ILE A 31 -7.33 0.60 -18.24
CA ILE A 31 -6.24 1.49 -17.82
C ILE A 31 -6.68 2.35 -16.63
N GLU A 32 -7.86 2.97 -16.71
CA GLU A 32 -8.41 3.77 -15.60
C GLU A 32 -8.57 2.95 -14.31
N ARG A 33 -9.04 1.70 -14.40
CA ARG A 33 -9.21 0.82 -13.24
C ARG A 33 -7.87 0.48 -12.60
N VAL A 34 -6.87 0.14 -13.41
CA VAL A 34 -5.51 -0.16 -12.94
C VAL A 34 -4.91 1.06 -12.26
N LEU A 35 -4.98 2.24 -12.89
CA LEU A 35 -4.45 3.50 -12.33
C LEU A 35 -5.13 3.86 -11.01
N ARG A 36 -6.46 3.76 -10.92
CA ARG A 36 -7.19 4.00 -9.66
C ARG A 36 -6.76 3.05 -8.56
N SER A 37 -6.60 1.76 -8.87
CA SER A 37 -6.12 0.78 -7.89
C SER A 37 -4.72 1.13 -7.41
N TYR A 38 -3.82 1.44 -8.35
CA TYR A 38 -2.44 1.83 -8.06
C TYR A 38 -2.37 3.07 -7.17
N PHE A 39 -3.13 4.13 -7.47
CA PHE A 39 -3.14 5.35 -6.65
C PHE A 39 -3.71 5.13 -5.25
N ARG A 40 -4.78 4.32 -5.13
CA ARG A 40 -5.34 3.94 -3.83
C ARG A 40 -4.32 3.17 -2.99
N GLU A 41 -3.67 2.18 -3.60
CA GLU A 41 -2.68 1.36 -2.92
C GLU A 41 -1.46 2.21 -2.50
N ARG A 42 -0.95 3.06 -3.39
CA ARG A 42 0.17 3.96 -3.06
C ARG A 42 -0.17 4.92 -1.93
N SER A 43 -1.40 5.43 -1.90
CA SER A 43 -1.88 6.31 -0.81
C SER A 43 -1.98 5.55 0.51
N ARG A 44 -2.49 4.31 0.48
CA ARG A 44 -2.55 3.41 1.64
C ARG A 44 -1.16 3.07 2.16
N ARG A 45 -0.21 2.70 1.30
CA ARG A 45 1.17 2.40 1.68
C ARG A 45 1.83 3.58 2.40
N LYS A 46 1.59 4.82 1.93
CA LYS A 46 2.08 6.03 2.61
C LYS A 46 1.46 6.23 4.01
N ALA A 47 0.20 5.87 4.19
CA ALA A 47 -0.45 5.88 5.50
C ALA A 47 0.10 4.76 6.40
N HIS A 48 0.15 3.52 5.90
CA HIS A 48 0.65 2.35 6.62
C HIS A 48 2.08 2.50 7.12
N ALA A 49 2.96 3.18 6.39
CA ALA A 49 4.32 3.45 6.85
C ALA A 49 4.34 4.28 8.16
N ARG A 50 3.46 5.28 8.29
CA ARG A 50 3.35 6.10 9.51
C ARG A 50 2.69 5.33 10.65
N ASP A 51 1.70 4.51 10.35
CA ASP A 51 1.03 3.70 11.36
C ASP A 51 1.97 2.62 11.91
N LEU A 52 2.78 1.99 11.05
CA LEU A 52 3.79 1.02 11.45
C LEU A 52 4.85 1.65 12.38
N GLN A 53 5.28 2.89 12.10
CA GLN A 53 6.18 3.62 13.01
C GLN A 53 5.56 3.83 14.39
N ARG A 54 4.27 4.16 14.46
CA ARG A 54 3.56 4.36 15.74
C ARG A 54 3.41 3.05 16.52
N ILE A 55 3.08 1.97 15.84
CA ILE A 55 2.96 0.64 16.44
C ILE A 55 4.31 0.22 17.05
N ASN A 56 5.40 0.38 16.31
CA ASN A 56 6.73 0.03 16.81
C ASN A 56 7.12 0.89 18.01
N ALA A 57 6.89 2.20 17.98
CA ALA A 57 7.17 3.07 19.11
C ALA A 57 6.38 2.69 20.37
N ALA A 58 5.10 2.32 20.22
CA ALA A 58 4.29 1.83 21.33
C ALA A 58 4.77 0.46 21.86
N ALA A 59 5.23 -0.42 20.98
CA ALA A 59 5.82 -1.70 21.36
C ALA A 59 7.14 -1.52 22.12
N ASP A 60 7.99 -0.59 21.69
CA ASP A 60 9.24 -0.26 22.38
C ASP A 60 8.97 0.28 23.79
N GLN A 61 7.99 1.17 23.94
CA GLN A 61 7.56 1.68 25.23
C GLN A 61 7.05 0.54 26.13
N LEU A 62 6.12 -0.28 25.64
CA LEU A 62 5.57 -1.40 26.41
C LEU A 62 6.65 -2.39 26.84
N ASN A 63 7.61 -2.68 25.96
CA ASN A 63 8.74 -3.56 26.28
C ASN A 63 9.62 -2.96 27.38
N SER A 64 9.85 -1.64 27.37
CA SER A 64 10.61 -0.97 28.41
C SER A 64 9.90 -1.01 29.77
N GLU A 65 8.58 -0.77 29.79
CA GLU A 65 7.76 -0.85 31.00
C GLU A 65 7.74 -2.28 31.56
N ALA A 66 7.60 -3.28 30.68
CA ALA A 66 7.65 -4.69 31.08
C ALA A 66 9.02 -5.08 31.67
N ALA A 67 10.12 -4.60 31.07
CA ALA A 67 11.46 -4.84 31.58
C ALA A 67 11.67 -4.20 32.96
N GLU A 68 11.12 -3.00 33.19
CA GLU A 68 11.16 -2.33 34.49
C GLU A 68 10.41 -3.15 35.55
N VAL A 69 9.19 -3.62 35.26
CA VAL A 69 8.42 -4.46 36.19
C VAL A 69 9.16 -5.76 36.52
N LEU A 70 9.77 -6.42 35.52
CA LEU A 70 10.57 -7.62 35.74
C LEU A 70 11.80 -7.34 36.61
N ALA A 71 12.44 -6.17 36.45
CA ALA A 71 13.57 -5.78 37.29
C ALA A 71 13.15 -5.58 38.75
N TYR A 72 12.00 -4.94 39.02
CA TYR A 72 11.46 -4.83 40.37
C TYR A 72 11.20 -6.21 41.00
N GLN A 73 10.61 -7.14 40.25
CA GLN A 73 10.34 -8.51 40.73
C GLN A 73 11.63 -9.30 41.01
N ALA A 74 12.68 -9.11 40.22
CA ALA A 74 13.96 -9.80 40.41
C ALA A 74 14.79 -9.24 41.58
N THR A 75 14.41 -8.09 42.14
CA THR A 75 15.14 -7.44 43.24
C THR A 75 14.52 -7.75 44.61
N GLU A 76 13.37 -8.44 44.67
CA GLU A 76 12.70 -8.86 45.93
C GLU A 76 13.12 -10.28 46.42
N GLU A 77 14.18 -10.87 45.87
CA GLU A 77 14.87 -12.08 46.42
C GLU A 77 16.23 -11.71 47.05
#